data_AF-A0A8T6W330-F1
#
_entry.id   AF-A0A8T6W330-F1
#
_cell.length_a   1.000
_cell.length_b   1.000
_cell.length_c   1.000
_cell.angle_alpha   90.00
_cell.angle_beta   90.00
_cell.angle_gamma   90.00
#
_symmetry.space_group_name_H-M   'P 1'
#
loop_
_entity.id
_entity.type
_entity.pdbx_description
1 polymer ?
#
loop_
_entity_poly.entity_id
_entity_poly.type
_entity_poly.pdbx_seq_one_letter_code
_entity_poly.pdbx_strand_id
1 'polypeptide(L)' 'KNSIEKHRLDRVILACCTPNMHRETFKGNLEEVGLNPALLEMVNIREQCSWVHKDD' A
#
# COMPACT_ATOMS: atom_id res chain seq x y z
N LYS A 1 7.56 -5.49 -5.33
CA LYS A 1 8.90 -5.21 -5.89
C LYS A 1 8.92 -5.57 -7.38
N ASN A 2 8.90 -6.86 -7.74
CA ASN A 2 8.95 -7.33 -9.15
C ASN A 2 7.99 -6.62 -10.12
N SER A 3 6.73 -6.38 -9.72
CA SER A 3 5.75 -5.68 -10.58
C SER A 3 6.14 -4.24 -10.87
N ILE A 4 6.76 -3.55 -9.91
CA ILE A 4 7.22 -2.16 -10.06
C ILE A 4 8.32 -2.11 -11.12
N GLU A 5 9.30 -3.00 -11.03
CA GLU A 5 10.43 -3.06 -11.97
C GLU A 5 9.97 -3.51 -13.37
N LYS A 6 9.17 -4.58 -13.44
CA LYS A 6 8.69 -5.16 -14.71
C LYS A 6 7.84 -4.18 -15.51
N HIS A 7 6.97 -3.43 -14.82
CA HIS A 7 6.01 -2.53 -15.46
C HIS A 7 6.42 -1.07 -15.38
N ARG A 8 7.60 -0.75 -14.82
CA ARG A 8 8.11 0.61 -14.59
C ARG A 8 7.08 1.50 -13.90
N LEU A 9 6.46 0.97 -12.85
CA LEU A 9 5.46 1.70 -12.07
C LEU A 9 6.14 2.85 -11.31
N ASP A 10 5.48 4.00 -11.28
CA ASP A 10 5.97 5.21 -10.63
C ASP A 10 5.18 5.60 -9.37
N ARG A 11 4.07 4.90 -9.09
CA ARG A 11 3.16 5.11 -7.95
C ARG A 11 2.64 3.77 -7.45
N VAL A 12 2.33 3.70 -6.15
CA VAL A 12 1.73 2.50 -5.54
C VAL A 12 0.54 2.90 -4.69
N ILE A 13 -0.62 2.30 -4.95
CA ILE A 13 -1.78 2.36 -4.07
C ILE A 13 -1.94 0.98 -3.43
N LEU A 14 -1.99 0.94 -2.11
CA LEU A 14 -2.14 -0.29 -1.33
C LEU A 14 -3.50 -0.30 -0.63
N ALA A 15 -4.42 -1.12 -1.13
CA ALA A 15 -5.73 -1.32 -0.51
C ALA A 15 -5.68 -2.46 0.52
N CYS A 16 -5.63 -2.12 1.81
CA CYS A 16 -5.49 -3.10 2.88
C CYS A 16 -6.10 -2.62 4.20
N CYS A 17 -5.32 -2.68 5.28
CA CYS A 17 -5.66 -2.22 6.62
C CYS A 17 -5.23 -0.78 6.91
N THR A 18 -5.52 -0.34 8.13
CA THR A 18 -5.05 0.92 8.71
C THR A 18 -3.55 1.14 8.48
N PRO A 19 -3.15 2.36 8.07
CA PRO A 19 -1.77 2.65 7.69
C PRO A 19 -0.73 2.49 8.81
N ASN A 20 -1.13 2.56 10.08
CA ASN A 20 -0.18 2.51 11.19
C ASN A 20 0.63 1.20 11.28
N MET A 21 0.11 0.08 10.76
CA MET A 21 0.73 -1.23 10.97
C MET A 21 1.75 -1.61 9.90
N HIS A 22 1.49 -1.27 8.63
CA HIS A 22 2.30 -1.76 7.50
C HIS A 22 2.93 -0.64 6.65
N ARG A 23 2.63 0.63 6.91
CA ARG A 23 3.14 1.75 6.11
C ARG A 23 4.66 1.74 6.00
N GLU A 24 5.37 1.61 7.12
CA GLU A 24 6.84 1.66 7.12
C GLU A 24 7.47 0.48 6.38
N THR A 25 6.88 -0.72 6.49
CA THR A 25 7.31 -1.89 5.71
C THR A 25 7.18 -1.64 4.20
N PHE A 26 6.06 -1.09 3.74
CA PHE A 26 5.86 -0.81 2.33
C PHE A 26 6.72 0.36 1.83
N LYS A 27 6.96 1.38 2.66
CA LYS A 27 7.92 2.44 2.33
C LYS A 27 9.32 1.86 2.10
N GLY A 28 9.84 1.02 3.00
CA GLY A 28 11.14 0.37 2.80
C GLY A 28 11.19 -0.47 1.52
N ASN A 29 10.09 -1.17 1.20
CA ASN A 29 9.99 -1.91 -0.06
C ASN A 29 10.06 -1.02 -1.32
N LEU A 30 9.56 0.22 -1.24
CA LEU A 30 9.65 1.21 -2.31
C LEU A 30 11.07 1.78 -2.43
N GLU A 31 11.73 2.07 -1.30
CA GLU A 31 13.12 2.55 -1.26
C GLU A 31 14.06 1.54 -1.91
N GLU A 32 13.90 0.25 -1.60
CA GLU A 32 14.73 -0.83 -2.15
C GLU A 32 14.66 -0.94 -3.67
N VAL A 33 13.54 -0.54 -4.29
CA VAL A 33 13.37 -0.53 -5.76
C VAL A 33 13.63 0.85 -6.37
N GLY A 34 14.17 1.80 -5.59
CA GLY A 34 14.51 3.16 -6.04
C GLY A 34 13.31 4.09 -6.22
N LEU A 35 12.14 3.75 -5.66
CA LEU A 35 10.96 4.59 -5.72
C LEU A 35 10.90 5.53 -4.50
N ASN A 36 10.49 6.78 -4.69
CA ASN A 36 10.27 7.69 -3.57
C ASN A 36 9.11 7.18 -2.68
N PRO A 37 9.31 6.95 -1.38
CA PRO A 37 8.28 6.44 -0.46
C PRO A 37 7.05 7.32 -0.31
N ALA A 38 7.17 8.62 -0.59
CA ALA A 38 6.03 9.56 -0.59
C ALA A 38 5.03 9.27 -1.72
N LEU A 39 5.37 8.34 -2.62
CA LEU A 39 4.54 7.91 -3.75
C LEU A 39 3.68 6.67 -3.43
N LEU A 40 3.67 6.25 -2.16
CA LEU A 40 2.79 5.23 -1.62
C LEU A 40 1.54 5.86 -0.99
N GLU A 41 0.38 5.49 -1.51
CA GLU A 41 -0.91 5.76 -0.88
C GLU A 41 -1.50 4.48 -0.28
N MET A 42 -2.12 4.57 0.90
CA MET A 42 -2.74 3.42 1.57
C MET A 42 -4.23 3.66 1.75
N VAL A 43 -5.03 2.78 1.15
CA VAL A 43 -6.50 2.82 1.24
C VAL A 43 -6.95 1.75 2.22
N ASN A 44 -7.64 2.15 3.29
CA ASN A 44 -8.16 1.22 4.28
C ASN A 44 -9.51 0.66 3.81
N ILE A 45 -9.51 -0.60 3.37
CA ILE A 45 -10.72 -1.33 2.98
C ILE A 45 -11.10 -2.42 3.97
N ARG A 46 -10.32 -2.59 5.05
CA ARG A 46 -10.55 -3.62 6.07
C ARG A 46 -11.33 -3.06 7.25
N GLU A 47 -10.69 -2.25 8.09
CA GLU A 47 -11.33 -1.70 9.28
C GLU A 47 -12.44 -0.71 8.93
N GLN A 48 -12.28 0.04 7.84
CA GLN A 48 -13.23 1.07 7.41
C GLN A 48 -14.24 0.58 6.37
N CYS A 49 -14.16 -0.68 5.93
CA CYS A 49 -15.13 -1.22 4.99
C CYS A 49 -15.52 -2.65 5.35
N SER A 50 -14.69 -3.66 5.05
CA SER A 50 -15.11 -5.07 5.19
C SER A 50 -15.52 -5.49 6.60
N TRP A 51 -14.96 -4.89 7.65
CA TRP A 51 -15.33 -5.21 9.04
C TRP A 51 -16.63 -4.54 9.49
N VAL A 52 -16.91 -3.33 9.02
CA VAL A 52 -18.10 -2.56 9.42
C VAL A 52 -19.31 -2.85 8.55
N HIS A 53 -19.09 -3.38 7.34
CA HIS A 53 -20.11 -3.77 6.37
C HIS A 53 -20.23 -5.30 6.22
N LYS A 54 -19.89 -6.05 7.28
CA LYS A 54 -19.91 -7.53 7.25
C LYS A 54 -21.28 -8.11 6.89
N ASP A 55 -22.34 -7.44 7.36
CA ASP A 55 -23.72 -7.92 7.28
C ASP A 55 -24.56 -7.12 6.25
N ASP A 56 -23.91 -6.26 5.45
CA ASP A 56 -24.53 -5.48 4.37
C ASP A 56 -24.78 -6.31 3.10
#